data_AF-A0A7J4RL29-F1
#
_entry.id   AF-A0A7J4RL29-F1
#
_cell.length_a   1.000
_cell.length_b   1.000
_cell.length_c   1.000
_cell.angle_alpha   90.00
_cell.angle_beta   90.00
_cell.angle_gamma   90.00
#
_symmetry.space_group_name_H-M   'P 1'
#
loop_
_entity.id
_entity.type
_entity.pdbx_description
1 polymer ?
#
loop_
_entity_poly.entity_id
_entity_poly.type
_entity_poly.pdbx_seq_one_letter_code
_entity_poly.pdbx_strand_id
1 'polypeptide(L)'
;SPRDVTPEATEEVCEKILPGFGEKMRAVSLNYVPTAILSRQIAGVRGNCLIINLPGSPRSIRQILDEVFSAVPYCVDLIGGPYITTDPEVVESFRPLHARRE
;
A
#
# COMPACT_ATOMS: atom_id res chain seq x y z
N SER A 1 5.39 19.71 1.85
CA SER A 1 6.17 20.84 1.30
C SER A 1 5.75 21.08 -0.14
N PRO A 2 5.87 22.28 -0.73
CA PRO A 2 5.66 22.47 -2.18
C PRO A 2 6.53 21.57 -3.06
N ARG A 3 7.64 21.05 -2.51
CA ARG A 3 8.54 20.10 -3.18
C ARG A 3 8.04 18.65 -3.19
N ASP A 4 7.07 18.30 -2.34
CA ASP A 4 6.64 16.92 -2.13
C ASP A 4 5.51 16.60 -3.13
N VAL A 5 5.91 16.20 -4.34
CA VAL A 5 5.01 15.99 -5.48
C VAL A 5 4.76 14.52 -5.84
N THR A 6 5.25 13.58 -5.01
CA THR A 6 5.08 12.14 -5.24
C THR A 6 3.61 11.72 -5.37
N PRO A 7 2.67 12.21 -4.53
CA PRO A 7 1.25 11.89 -4.69
C PRO A 7 0.70 12.32 -6.05
N GLU A 8 0.99 13.55 -6.50
CA GLU A 8 0.55 14.06 -7.80
C GLU A 8 1.12 13.24 -8.95
N ALA A 9 2.43 12.96 -8.91
CA ALA A 9 3.07 12.16 -9.94
C ALA A 9 2.49 10.73 -9.98
N THR A 10 2.10 10.17 -8.84
CA THR A 10 1.45 8.86 -8.75
C THR A 10 0.04 8.91 -9.34
N GLU A 11 -0.72 9.96 -9.04
CA GLU A 11 -2.07 10.16 -9.55
C GLU A 11 -2.08 10.36 -11.07
N GLU A 12 -1.13 11.11 -11.60
CA GLU A 12 -0.99 11.37 -13.04
C GLU A 12 -0.72 10.09 -13.86
N VAL A 13 -0.01 9.12 -13.29
CA VAL A 13 0.40 7.90 -14.01
C VAL A 13 -0.53 6.70 -13.79
N CYS A 14 -1.40 6.76 -12.77
CA CYS A 14 -2.31 5.66 -12.44
C CYS A 14 -3.64 5.78 -13.18
N GLU A 15 -4.13 4.65 -13.67
CA GLU A 15 -5.45 4.51 -14.29
C GLU A 15 -6.56 4.45 -13.23
N LYS A 16 -6.22 4.00 -12.02
CA LYS A 16 -7.16 3.87 -10.90
C LYS A 16 -6.49 4.13 -9.57
N ILE A 17 -7.08 5.02 -8.77
CA ILE A 17 -6.66 5.24 -7.38
C ILE A 17 -7.37 4.28 -6.43
N LEU A 18 -6.64 3.81 -5.43
CA LEU A 18 -7.12 2.94 -4.36
C LEU A 18 -7.14 3.73 -3.04
N PRO A 19 -8.19 4.52 -2.76
CA PRO A 19 -8.21 5.45 -1.62
C PRO A 19 -8.02 4.76 -0.26
N GLY A 20 -8.50 3.52 -0.13
CA GLY A 20 -8.39 2.73 1.10
C GLY A 20 -6.95 2.49 1.58
N PHE A 21 -5.96 2.45 0.67
CA PHE A 21 -4.54 2.39 1.07
C PHE A 21 -4.12 3.66 1.80
N GLY A 22 -4.40 4.84 1.22
CA GLY A 22 -4.05 6.11 1.84
C GLY A 22 -4.72 6.30 3.20
N GLU A 23 -5.99 5.91 3.30
CA GLU A 23 -6.76 5.94 4.56
C GLU A 23 -6.15 5.04 5.63
N LYS A 24 -5.94 3.75 5.32
CA LYS A 24 -5.36 2.78 6.27
C LYS A 24 -3.95 3.18 6.68
N MET A 25 -3.09 3.60 5.74
CA MET A 25 -1.72 4.02 6.06
C MET A 25 -1.69 5.24 7.00
N ARG A 26 -2.59 6.22 6.81
CA ARG A 26 -2.73 7.37 7.74
C ARG A 26 -3.25 6.92 9.10
N ALA A 27 -4.25 6.05 9.13
CA ALA A 27 -4.80 5.51 10.38
C ALA A 27 -3.74 4.76 11.22
N VAL A 28 -2.92 3.93 10.57
CA VAL A 28 -1.79 3.25 11.22
C VAL A 28 -0.77 4.25 11.76
N SER A 29 -0.41 5.25 10.94
CA SER A 29 0.57 6.26 11.32
C SER A 29 0.10 7.13 12.50
N LEU A 30 -1.20 7.38 12.64
CA LEU A 30 -1.79 8.14 13.75
C LEU A 30 -1.56 7.52 15.12
N ASN A 31 -1.38 6.19 15.18
CA ASN A 31 -1.04 5.50 16.43
C ASN A 31 0.37 5.86 16.95
N TYR A 32 1.22 6.45 16.09
CA TYR A 32 2.61 6.77 16.42
C TYR A 32 2.89 8.27 16.43
N VAL A 33 2.31 9.03 15.50
CA VAL A 33 2.53 10.47 15.37
C VAL A 33 1.23 11.22 15.04
N PRO A 34 0.82 12.23 15.82
CA PRO A 34 -0.40 13.00 15.55
C PRO A 34 -0.39 13.74 14.21
N THR A 35 0.80 14.10 13.71
CA THR A 35 0.98 14.80 12.43
C THR A 35 0.77 13.91 11.20
N ALA A 36 0.48 12.62 11.37
CA ALA A 36 0.20 11.68 10.29
C ALA A 36 -0.94 12.14 9.36
N ILE A 37 -1.88 12.96 9.86
CA ILE A 37 -2.95 13.56 9.05
C ILE A 37 -2.44 14.43 7.90
N LEU A 38 -1.22 14.96 7.99
CA LEU A 38 -0.64 15.83 6.97
C LEU A 38 -0.08 15.04 5.78
N SER A 39 0.00 13.72 5.89
CA SER A 39 0.51 12.86 4.82
C SER A 39 -0.48 12.77 3.66
N ARG A 40 0.05 12.97 2.45
CA ARG A 40 -0.69 12.88 1.19
C ARG A 40 -0.47 11.54 0.48
N GLN A 41 -0.02 10.51 1.21
CA GLN A 41 0.17 9.19 0.65
C GLN A 41 -1.10 8.63 0.00
N ILE A 42 -0.91 8.02 -1.16
CA ILE A 42 -1.94 7.34 -1.95
C ILE A 42 -1.37 6.04 -2.50
N ALA A 43 -2.25 5.18 -3.01
CA ALA A 43 -1.87 4.06 -3.85
C ALA A 43 -2.76 4.04 -5.09
N GLY A 44 -2.25 3.47 -6.17
CA GLY A 44 -2.97 3.35 -7.43
C GLY A 44 -2.42 2.24 -8.30
N VAL A 45 -3.12 2.02 -9.42
CA VAL A 45 -2.82 0.96 -10.37
C VAL A 45 -2.49 1.57 -11.72
N ARG A 46 -1.44 1.06 -12.36
CA ARG A 46 -1.06 1.35 -13.76
C ARG A 46 -0.85 0.02 -14.48
N GLY A 47 -1.73 -0.36 -15.39
CA GLY A 47 -1.81 -1.71 -15.93
C GLY A 47 -1.86 -2.76 -14.81
N ASN A 48 -0.91 -3.70 -14.83
CA ASN A 48 -0.83 -4.77 -13.83
C ASN A 48 0.13 -4.45 -12.67
N CYS A 49 0.43 -3.16 -12.44
CA CYS A 49 1.35 -2.68 -11.42
C CYS A 49 0.61 -1.90 -10.33
N LEU A 50 0.84 -2.26 -9.07
CA LEU A 50 0.39 -1.51 -7.89
C LEU A 50 1.50 -0.56 -7.44
N ILE A 51 1.17 0.73 -7.32
CA ILE A 51 2.07 1.78 -6.81
C ILE A 51 1.56 2.23 -5.45
N ILE A 52 2.43 2.26 -4.44
CA ILE A 52 2.09 2.69 -3.07
C ILE A 52 3.13 3.72 -2.60
N ASN A 53 2.66 4.89 -2.16
CA ASN A 53 3.53 5.93 -1.62
C ASN A 53 3.76 5.71 -0.13
N LEU A 54 4.98 5.32 0.25
CA LEU A 54 5.38 5.09 1.63
C LEU A 54 6.05 6.34 2.24
N PRO A 55 6.10 6.46 3.58
CA PRO A 55 6.83 7.53 4.25
C PRO A 55 8.35 7.40 4.06
N GLY A 56 9.10 8.47 4.33
CA GLY A 56 10.55 8.49 4.15
C GLY A 56 11.39 7.86 5.28
N SER A 57 10.82 7.61 6.46
CA SER A 57 11.54 7.04 7.61
C SER A 57 11.49 5.50 7.59
N PRO A 58 12.63 4.79 7.72
CA PRO A 58 12.65 3.32 7.76
C PRO A 58 11.72 2.72 8.83
N ARG A 59 11.62 3.38 10.00
CA ARG A 59 10.72 2.95 11.07
C ARG A 59 9.26 3.03 10.65
N SER A 60 8.86 4.16 10.06
CA SER A 60 7.48 4.37 9.59
C SER A 60 7.12 3.47 8.41
N ILE A 61 8.10 3.19 7.53
CA ILE A 61 7.94 2.22 6.44
C ILE A 61 7.57 0.85 7.02
N ARG A 62 8.34 0.34 8.00
CA ARG A 62 8.07 -0.97 8.59
C ARG A 62 6.68 -1.03 9.25
N GLN A 63 6.35 -0.03 10.07
CA GLN A 63 5.07 0.07 10.76
C GLN A 63 3.86 0.02 9.81
N ILE A 64 3.97 0.66 8.65
CA ILE A 64 2.90 0.67 7.66
C ILE A 64 2.82 -0.64 6.89
N LEU A 65 3.97 -1.18 6.48
CA LEU A 65 4.00 -2.43 5.71
C LEU A 65 3.45 -3.61 6.52
N ASP A 66 3.72 -3.67 7.82
CA ASP A 66 3.16 -4.71 8.70
C ASP A 66 1.63 -4.76 8.70
N GLU A 67 0.98 -3.63 8.46
CA GLU A 67 -0.47 -3.49 8.51
C GLU A 67 -1.15 -3.54 7.13
N VAL A 68 -0.45 -3.12 6.07
CA VAL A 68 -1.03 -2.93 4.73
C VAL A 68 -0.60 -4.01 3.76
N PHE A 69 0.58 -4.62 3.96
CA PHE A 69 1.14 -5.55 2.98
C PHE A 69 0.38 -6.87 2.90
N SER A 70 -0.40 -7.24 3.93
CA SER A 70 -1.27 -8.42 3.91
C SER A 70 -2.27 -8.41 2.75
N ALA A 71 -2.69 -7.23 2.28
CA ALA A 71 -3.60 -7.07 1.14
C ALA A 71 -2.88 -6.99 -0.22
N VAL A 72 -1.57 -6.72 -0.23
CA VAL A 72 -0.82 -6.46 -1.47
C VAL A 72 -0.79 -7.67 -2.40
N PRO A 73 -0.47 -8.90 -1.96
CA PRO A 73 -0.43 -10.05 -2.86
C PRO A 73 -1.75 -10.32 -3.58
N TYR A 74 -2.87 -10.24 -2.87
CA TYR A 74 -4.18 -10.42 -3.49
C TYR A 74 -4.57 -9.25 -4.40
N CYS A 75 -4.19 -8.01 -4.05
CA CYS A 75 -4.38 -6.87 -4.94
C CYS A 75 -3.62 -7.05 -6.27
N VAL A 76 -2.39 -7.58 -6.22
CA VAL A 76 -1.58 -7.89 -7.41
C VAL A 76 -2.24 -9.00 -8.25
N ASP A 77 -2.81 -10.02 -7.62
CA ASP A 77 -3.57 -11.06 -8.34
C ASP A 77 -4.76 -10.45 -9.11
N LEU A 78 -5.53 -9.57 -8.47
CA LEU A 78 -6.73 -8.95 -9.05
C LEU A 78 -6.44 -8.05 -10.25
N ILE A 79 -5.25 -7.47 -10.32
CA ILE A 79 -4.80 -6.64 -11.46
C ILE A 79 -4.04 -7.46 -12.51
N GLY A 80 -4.05 -8.80 -12.42
CA GLY A 80 -3.39 -9.68 -13.39
C GLY A 80 -1.86 -9.70 -13.29
N GLY A 81 -1.33 -9.35 -12.12
CA GLY A 81 0.11 -9.45 -11.82
C GLY A 81 0.55 -10.88 -11.47
N PRO A 82 1.83 -11.04 -11.08
CA PRO A 82 2.35 -12.33 -10.63
C PRO A 82 1.74 -12.76 -9.28
N TYR A 83 1.67 -14.07 -9.06
CA TYR A 83 1.24 -14.60 -7.76
C TYR A 83 2.37 -14.46 -6.74
N ILE A 84 2.16 -13.58 -5.75
CA ILE A 84 3.14 -13.29 -4.70
C ILE A 84 2.79 -14.10 -3.43
N THR A 85 3.80 -14.72 -2.82
CA THR A 85 3.69 -15.31 -1.48
C THR A 85 4.59 -14.56 -0.50
N THR A 86 4.26 -14.63 0.79
CA THR A 86 5.03 -14.00 1.87
C THR A 86 5.43 -15.06 2.90
N ASP A 87 6.47 -14.76 3.67
CA ASP A 87 6.81 -15.53 4.86
C ASP A 87 5.80 -15.20 5.97
N PRO A 88 4.99 -16.17 6.45
CA PRO A 88 3.97 -15.93 7.47
C PRO A 88 4.56 -15.52 8.83
N GLU A 89 5.84 -15.78 9.10
CA GLU A 89 6.50 -15.27 10.32
C GLU A 89 6.73 -13.74 10.27
N VAL A 90 6.70 -13.16 9.06
CA VAL A 90 6.92 -11.73 8.83
C VAL A 90 5.61 -11.01 8.52
N VAL A 91 4.82 -11.53 7.59
CA VAL A 91 3.51 -10.98 7.21
C VAL A 91 2.64 -12.06 6.58
N GLU A 92 1.47 -12.31 7.14
CA GLU A 92 0.50 -13.23 6.55
C GLU A 92 -0.24 -12.54 5.39
N SER A 93 -0.08 -13.04 4.17
CA SER A 93 -0.83 -12.55 3.00
C SER A 93 -2.25 -13.10 3.01
N PHE A 94 -3.25 -12.22 3.06
CA PHE A 94 -4.65 -12.63 3.02
C PHE A 94 -5.12 -12.93 1.60
N ARG A 95 -5.76 -14.07 1.41
CA ARG A 95 -6.52 -14.42 0.19
C ARG A 95 -7.86 -15.07 0.53
N PRO A 96 -8.96 -14.70 -0.16
CA PRO A 96 -10.20 -15.48 -0.14
C PRO A 96 -9.97 -16.92 -0.60
N LEU A 97 -10.79 -17.87 -0.12
CA LEU A 97 -10.63 -19.30 -0.42
C LEU A 97 -10.52 -19.61 -1.92
N HIS A 98 -11.34 -18.96 -2.75
CA HIS A 98 -11.37 -19.19 -4.20
C HIS A 98 -10.12 -18.67 -4.95
N ALA A 99 -9.28 -17.85 -4.30
CA ALA A 99 -8.10 -17.25 -4.90
C ALA A 99 -6.79 -17.91 -4.44
N ARG A 100 -6.86 -18.91 -3.56
CA ARG A 100 -5.70 -19.67 -3.10
C ARG A 100 -5.33 -20.71 -4.16
N ARG A 101 -4.02 -20.87 -4.41
CA ARG A 101 -3.48 -21.89 -5.33
C ARG A 101 -3.16 -23.22 -4.63
N GLU A 102 -3.49 -23.32 -3.34
CA GLU A 102 -3.40 -24.50 -2.50
C GLU A 102 -4.80 -24.91 -2.03
#